data_AF-A0A958H023-F1
#
_entry.id   AF-A0A958H023-F1
#
_cell.length_a   1.000
_cell.length_b   1.000
_cell.length_c   1.000
_cell.angle_alpha   90.00
_cell.angle_beta   90.00
_cell.angle_gamma   90.00
#
_symmetry.space_group_name_H-M   'P 1'
#
loop_
_entity.id
_entity.type
_entity.pdbx_description
1 polymer ?
#
loop_
_entity_poly.entity_id
_entity_poly.type
_entity_poly.pdbx_seq_one_letter_code
_entity_poly.pdbx_strand_id
1 'polypeptide(L)'
;MAVPYGENQYIYGLHDPGGENLLMHEGKAKGWVLVTEEIRANPVDSSGKGDFYKRLADQGFGVIVRLNHAYGPDGTIPLQAKYRDFARRAANFVRNSPGAHIWIIGNEINFEREQPRLSPGNPQAERITPRRYAECYKLCRQAIKAVPGHDKD
;
A
#
# COMPACT_ATOMS: atom_id res chain seq x y z
N MET A 1 0.05 -5.87 -26.36
CA MET A 1 -1.00 -5.18 -25.57
C MET A 1 -0.39 -3.91 -25.01
N ALA A 2 -1.16 -2.82 -24.92
CA ALA A 2 -0.68 -1.61 -24.26
C ALA A 2 -0.57 -1.87 -22.74
N VAL A 3 0.48 -1.35 -22.12
CA VAL A 3 0.69 -1.44 -20.67
C VAL A 3 -0.25 -0.42 -19.99
N PRO A 4 -1.07 -0.81 -18.99
CA PRO A 4 -1.90 0.12 -18.23
C PRO A 4 -1.11 1.26 -17.58
N TYR A 5 -1.77 2.40 -17.36
CA TYR A 5 -1.16 3.53 -16.64
C TYR A 5 -0.81 3.10 -15.20
N GLY A 6 0.42 3.40 -14.76
CA GLY A 6 0.93 2.93 -13.47
C GLY A 6 1.43 1.48 -13.47
N GLU A 7 1.48 0.80 -14.62
CA GLU A 7 2.16 -0.49 -14.79
C GLU A 7 3.41 -0.38 -15.68
N ASN A 8 4.23 -1.42 -15.67
CA ASN A 8 5.40 -1.54 -16.55
C ASN A 8 5.64 -2.99 -17.01
N GLN A 9 6.14 -3.17 -18.23
CA GLN A 9 6.39 -4.51 -18.80
C GLN A 9 7.62 -5.24 -18.24
N TYR A 10 8.55 -4.53 -17.61
CA TYR A 10 9.77 -5.13 -17.04
C TYR A 10 9.47 -5.74 -15.67
N ILE A 11 10.26 -6.73 -15.24
CA ILE A 11 10.02 -7.48 -13.98
C ILE A 11 10.98 -7.10 -12.84
N TYR A 12 11.61 -5.93 -12.94
CA TYR A 12 12.55 -5.41 -11.96
C TYR A 12 12.16 -4.00 -11.53
N GLY A 13 12.68 -3.55 -10.39
CA GLY A 13 12.34 -2.24 -9.84
C GLY A 13 13.18 -1.86 -8.63
N LEU A 14 12.79 -0.74 -8.03
CA LEU A 14 13.39 -0.19 -6.81
C LEU A 14 12.45 -0.37 -5.62
N HIS A 15 13.02 -0.67 -4.47
CA HIS A 15 12.33 -0.57 -3.19
C HIS A 15 12.56 0.84 -2.64
N ASP A 16 11.46 1.59 -2.53
CA ASP A 16 11.36 3.02 -2.20
C ASP A 16 11.90 4.00 -3.27
N PRO A 17 11.35 5.23 -3.30
CA PRO A 17 11.81 6.30 -4.20
C PRO A 17 13.24 6.79 -3.95
N GLY A 18 13.81 7.46 -4.95
CA GLY A 18 15.09 8.19 -4.85
C GLY A 18 16.22 7.64 -5.72
N GLY A 19 16.00 6.52 -6.41
CA GLY A 19 16.96 5.90 -7.35
C GLY A 19 16.47 5.81 -8.78
N GLU A 20 15.34 6.45 -9.12
CA GLU A 20 14.61 6.27 -10.37
C GLU A 20 15.48 6.55 -11.61
N ASN A 21 16.43 7.48 -11.50
CA ASN A 21 17.38 7.83 -12.55
C ASN A 21 18.23 6.63 -13.02
N LEU A 22 18.47 5.63 -12.17
CA LEU A 22 19.18 4.40 -12.53
C LEU A 22 18.37 3.49 -13.46
N LEU A 23 17.05 3.68 -13.48
CA LEU A 23 16.10 2.91 -14.28
C LEU A 23 15.60 3.70 -15.51
N MET A 24 16.12 4.89 -15.73
CA MET A 24 15.85 5.69 -16.93
C MET A 24 16.80 5.30 -18.05
N HIS A 25 16.26 4.96 -19.21
CA HIS A 25 17.03 4.66 -20.40
C HIS A 25 16.45 5.41 -21.60
N GLU A 26 17.26 6.26 -22.24
CA GLU A 26 16.82 7.11 -23.37
C GLU A 26 15.56 7.92 -23.04
N GLY A 27 15.50 8.46 -21.82
CA GLY A 27 14.37 9.27 -21.34
C GLY A 27 13.09 8.48 -21.03
N LYS A 28 13.14 7.14 -21.03
CA LYS A 28 12.00 6.28 -20.68
C LYS A 28 12.29 5.44 -19.45
N ALA A 29 11.32 5.38 -18.53
CA ALA A 29 11.39 4.52 -17.38
C ALA A 29 11.34 3.04 -17.78
N LYS A 30 12.21 2.23 -17.16
CA LYS A 30 12.18 0.77 -17.29
C LYS A 30 12.08 0.14 -15.90
N GLY A 31 10.90 -0.36 -15.54
CA GLY A 31 10.69 -1.10 -14.31
C GLY A 31 9.67 -0.46 -13.37
N TRP A 32 9.71 -0.88 -12.12
CA TRP A 32 8.75 -0.53 -11.09
C TRP A 32 9.40 0.28 -9.96
N VAL A 33 8.59 1.08 -9.28
CA VAL A 33 8.93 1.68 -7.98
C VAL A 33 7.91 1.18 -6.96
N LEU A 34 8.39 0.47 -5.94
CA LEU A 34 7.58 0.12 -4.78
C LEU A 34 7.69 1.26 -3.76
N VAL A 35 6.57 1.83 -3.35
CA VAL A 35 6.51 2.91 -2.36
C VAL A 35 5.86 2.38 -1.09
N THR A 36 6.44 2.70 0.05
CA THR A 36 5.93 2.29 1.35
C THR A 36 5.19 3.44 2.03
N GLU A 37 3.96 3.19 2.49
CA GLU A 37 3.11 4.22 3.10
C GLU A 37 2.61 3.77 4.46
N GLU A 38 2.64 4.70 5.41
CA GLU A 38 1.92 4.59 6.67
C GLU A 38 0.63 5.41 6.56
N ILE A 39 -0.53 4.73 6.62
CA ILE A 39 -1.83 5.40 6.42
C ILE A 39 -2.69 5.48 7.68
N ARG A 40 -2.28 4.79 8.77
CA ARG A 40 -3.05 4.67 10.03
C ARG A 40 -4.46 4.13 9.78
N ALA A 41 -5.34 4.21 10.77
CA ALA A 41 -6.71 3.67 10.70
C ALA A 41 -7.80 4.72 10.93
N ASN A 42 -7.53 6.00 10.62
CA ASN A 42 -8.56 7.03 10.71
C ASN A 42 -9.53 6.92 9.51
N PRO A 43 -10.80 6.50 9.69
CA PRO A 43 -11.69 6.22 8.57
C PRO A 43 -12.19 7.47 7.83
N VAL A 44 -12.02 8.66 8.40
CA VAL A 44 -12.42 9.93 7.77
C VAL A 44 -11.25 10.68 7.14
N ASP A 45 -10.02 10.19 7.31
CA ASP A 45 -8.86 10.75 6.63
C ASP A 45 -8.96 10.45 5.13
N SER A 46 -9.01 11.52 4.35
CA SER A 46 -9.13 11.52 2.88
C SER A 46 -7.82 11.86 2.18
N SER A 47 -6.70 11.94 2.89
CA SER A 47 -5.40 12.20 2.28
C SER A 47 -4.92 11.03 1.44
N GLY A 48 -4.14 11.35 0.40
CA GLY A 48 -3.48 10.43 -0.51
C GLY A 48 -2.20 11.05 -1.08
N LYS A 49 -1.55 10.36 -2.02
CA LYS A 49 -0.26 10.76 -2.60
C LYS A 49 -0.30 10.83 -4.13
N GLY A 50 -1.46 11.10 -4.70
CA GLY A 50 -1.68 11.06 -6.15
C GLY A 50 -0.73 11.91 -6.97
N ASP A 51 -0.33 13.09 -6.51
CA ASP A 51 0.62 13.92 -7.27
C ASP A 51 2.01 13.29 -7.36
N PHE A 52 2.40 12.53 -6.35
CA PHE A 52 3.67 11.81 -6.35
C PHE A 52 3.61 10.61 -7.30
N TYR A 53 2.59 9.75 -7.18
CA TYR A 53 2.49 8.56 -8.03
C TYR A 53 2.24 8.90 -9.50
N LYS A 54 1.43 9.93 -9.81
CA LYS A 54 1.29 10.43 -11.18
C LYS A 54 2.63 10.81 -11.79
N ARG A 55 3.51 11.52 -11.07
CA ARG A 55 4.84 11.87 -11.60
C ARG A 55 5.70 10.65 -11.95
N LEU A 56 5.59 9.56 -11.20
CA LEU A 56 6.29 8.31 -11.53
C LEU A 56 5.67 7.64 -12.76
N ALA A 57 4.34 7.51 -12.78
CA ALA A 57 3.59 6.91 -13.87
C ALA A 57 3.73 7.69 -15.19
N ASP A 58 3.77 9.03 -15.14
CA ASP A 58 3.96 9.91 -16.30
C ASP A 58 5.36 9.75 -16.93
N GLN A 59 6.36 9.32 -16.15
CA GLN A 59 7.67 8.92 -16.66
C GLN A 59 7.69 7.51 -17.27
N GLY A 60 6.61 6.75 -17.07
CA GLY A 60 6.43 5.37 -17.53
C GLY A 60 6.78 4.30 -16.50
N PHE A 61 7.02 4.66 -15.24
CA PHE A 61 7.25 3.67 -14.19
C PHE A 61 5.96 2.91 -13.86
N GLY A 62 6.12 1.63 -13.54
CA GLY A 62 5.10 0.90 -12.81
C GLY A 62 5.14 1.30 -11.34
N VAL A 63 4.00 1.46 -10.69
CA VAL A 63 3.93 1.94 -9.31
C VAL A 63 3.18 0.93 -8.45
N ILE A 64 3.91 0.37 -7.48
CA ILE A 64 3.38 -0.54 -6.45
C ILE A 64 3.38 0.24 -5.14
N VAL A 65 2.29 0.19 -4.38
CA VAL A 65 2.21 0.88 -3.09
C VAL A 65 1.89 -0.13 -1.99
N ARG A 66 2.75 -0.19 -0.97
CA ARG A 66 2.54 -0.98 0.24
C ARG A 66 1.91 -0.14 1.33
N LEU A 67 0.64 -0.42 1.61
CA LEU A 67 -0.17 0.22 2.63
C LEU A 67 0.03 -0.47 3.98
N ASN A 68 0.78 0.17 4.85
CA ASN A 68 0.90 -0.19 6.26
C ASN A 68 -0.06 0.66 7.10
N HIS A 69 -0.60 0.08 8.16
CA HIS A 69 -1.22 0.84 9.24
C HIS A 69 -0.18 1.74 9.92
N ALA A 70 0.95 1.14 10.33
CA ALA A 70 2.07 1.79 10.99
C ALA A 70 3.30 0.89 10.91
N TYR A 71 4.37 1.26 11.62
CA TYR A 71 5.59 0.48 11.74
C TYR A 71 5.88 0.05 13.18
N GLY A 72 6.61 -1.05 13.34
CA GLY A 72 7.06 -1.55 14.64
C GLY A 72 5.88 -1.85 15.58
N PRO A 73 5.89 -1.35 16.84
CA PRO A 73 4.92 -1.78 17.85
C PRO A 73 3.47 -1.40 17.53
N ASP A 74 3.22 -0.44 16.62
CA ASP A 74 1.87 -0.08 16.21
C ASP A 74 1.28 -1.05 15.16
N GLY A 75 2.12 -1.93 14.61
CA GLY A 75 1.76 -3.00 13.69
C GLY A 75 1.52 -2.56 12.25
N THR A 76 1.92 -3.44 11.32
CA THR A 76 1.72 -3.28 9.88
C THR A 76 0.25 -3.27 9.45
N ILE A 77 -0.61 -3.95 10.21
CA ILE A 77 -2.06 -3.79 10.21
C ILE A 77 -2.49 -3.52 11.65
N PRO A 78 -3.62 -2.83 11.91
CA PRO A 78 -3.95 -2.45 13.27
C PRO A 78 -4.46 -3.65 14.08
N LEU A 79 -4.82 -3.42 15.34
CA LEU A 79 -5.63 -4.38 16.10
C LEU A 79 -6.91 -4.75 15.34
N GLN A 80 -7.39 -5.99 15.50
CA GLN A 80 -8.54 -6.56 14.79
C GLN A 80 -9.80 -5.69 14.91
N ALA A 81 -10.00 -5.05 16.06
CA ALA A 81 -11.10 -4.11 16.30
C ALA A 81 -11.12 -2.91 15.32
N LYS A 82 -9.99 -2.62 14.66
CA LYS A 82 -9.81 -1.48 13.74
C LYS A 82 -9.71 -1.88 12.26
N TYR A 83 -9.84 -3.15 11.91
CA TYR A 83 -9.77 -3.58 10.50
C TYR A 83 -10.78 -2.88 9.58
N ARG A 84 -12.01 -2.63 10.04
CA ARG A 84 -13.01 -1.91 9.25
C ARG A 84 -12.64 -0.44 9.05
N ASP A 85 -12.05 0.19 10.06
CA ASP A 85 -11.63 1.58 9.99
C ASP A 85 -10.43 1.72 9.03
N PHE A 86 -9.47 0.80 9.14
CA PHE A 86 -8.32 0.69 8.24
C PHE A 86 -8.72 0.42 6.79
N ALA A 87 -9.69 -0.47 6.54
CA ALA A 87 -10.20 -0.72 5.20
C ALA A 87 -10.83 0.54 4.56
N ARG A 88 -11.58 1.33 5.33
CA ARG A 88 -12.12 2.62 4.85
C ARG A 88 -10.99 3.61 4.57
N ARG A 89 -10.00 3.68 5.45
CA ARG A 89 -8.81 4.53 5.27
C ARG A 89 -8.01 4.15 4.02
N ALA A 90 -7.81 2.86 3.77
CA ALA A 90 -7.14 2.34 2.57
C ALA A 90 -7.90 2.74 1.30
N ALA A 91 -9.22 2.56 1.26
CA ALA A 91 -10.03 3.01 0.11
C ALA A 91 -9.96 4.53 -0.11
N ASN A 92 -9.95 5.33 0.97
CA ASN A 92 -9.76 6.77 0.86
C ASN A 92 -8.37 7.14 0.33
N PHE A 93 -7.33 6.41 0.75
CA PHE A 93 -5.97 6.61 0.25
C PHE A 93 -5.89 6.33 -1.25
N VAL A 94 -6.38 5.17 -1.67
CA VAL A 94 -6.39 4.72 -3.08
C VAL A 94 -7.14 5.70 -3.97
N ARG A 95 -8.35 6.12 -3.57
CA ARG A 95 -9.15 7.13 -4.30
C ARG A 95 -8.38 8.41 -4.58
N ASN A 96 -7.56 8.85 -3.63
CA ASN A 96 -6.78 10.08 -3.70
C ASN A 96 -5.32 9.84 -4.11
N SER A 97 -5.04 8.69 -4.71
CA SER A 97 -3.71 8.26 -5.11
C SER A 97 -3.65 7.73 -6.55
N PRO A 98 -4.17 8.47 -7.56
CA PRO A 98 -4.02 8.10 -8.96
C PRO A 98 -2.53 7.97 -9.35
N GLY A 99 -2.24 7.09 -10.31
CA GLY A 99 -0.89 6.78 -10.80
C GLY A 99 -0.29 5.50 -10.21
N ALA A 100 -0.82 5.04 -9.07
CA ALA A 100 -0.57 3.69 -8.57
C ALA A 100 -1.63 2.71 -9.06
N HIS A 101 -1.24 1.45 -9.24
CA HIS A 101 -2.15 0.40 -9.72
C HIS A 101 -2.11 -0.87 -8.86
N ILE A 102 -0.95 -1.23 -8.30
CA ILE A 102 -0.81 -2.40 -7.45
C ILE A 102 -0.74 -1.97 -5.98
N TRP A 103 -1.62 -2.54 -5.15
CA TRP A 103 -1.70 -2.23 -3.73
C TRP A 103 -1.38 -3.47 -2.87
N ILE A 104 -0.39 -3.35 -2.01
CA ILE A 104 -0.03 -4.38 -1.02
C ILE A 104 -0.62 -3.97 0.33
N ILE A 105 -1.28 -4.90 1.03
CA ILE A 105 -1.85 -4.66 2.35
C ILE A 105 -0.94 -5.29 3.41
N GLY A 106 -0.29 -4.43 4.19
CA GLY A 106 0.67 -4.80 5.22
C GLY A 106 2.02 -5.30 4.67
N ASN A 107 2.88 -5.71 5.60
CA ASN A 107 4.25 -6.15 5.39
C ASN A 107 4.57 -7.29 6.35
N GLU A 108 5.26 -8.34 5.89
CA GLU A 108 5.86 -9.38 6.75
C GLU A 108 4.97 -9.81 7.93
N ILE A 109 3.71 -10.09 7.66
CA ILE A 109 2.65 -10.21 8.69
C ILE A 109 2.93 -11.32 9.73
N ASN A 110 3.73 -12.31 9.34
CA ASN A 110 4.19 -13.39 10.21
C ASN A 110 5.34 -12.99 11.14
N PHE A 111 6.01 -11.87 10.91
CA PHE A 111 7.10 -11.37 11.74
C PHE A 111 6.56 -10.69 12.99
N GLU A 112 6.96 -11.14 14.17
CA GLU A 112 6.43 -10.68 15.46
C GLU A 112 6.56 -9.17 15.64
N ARG A 113 7.66 -8.59 15.16
CA ARG A 113 7.94 -7.16 15.27
C ARG A 113 6.93 -6.29 14.50
N GLU A 114 6.28 -6.84 13.47
CA GLU A 114 5.27 -6.16 12.65
C GLU A 114 3.85 -6.34 13.20
N GLN A 115 3.67 -7.06 14.31
CA GLN A 115 2.37 -7.28 14.93
C GLN A 115 2.03 -6.15 15.90
N PRO A 116 0.76 -5.67 15.92
CA PRO A 116 0.36 -4.56 16.77
C PRO A 116 0.38 -4.95 18.25
N ARG A 117 0.99 -4.10 19.10
CA ARG A 117 0.92 -4.24 20.56
C ARG A 117 -0.49 -3.94 21.05
N LEU A 118 -0.92 -4.66 22.09
CA LEU A 118 -2.28 -4.52 22.65
C LEU A 118 -2.54 -3.11 23.21
N SER A 119 -1.49 -2.42 23.64
CA SER A 119 -1.51 -1.02 24.06
C SER A 119 -0.10 -0.42 23.98
N PRO A 120 0.05 0.93 23.98
CA PRO A 120 1.38 1.55 24.04
C PRO A 120 2.22 1.03 25.20
N GLY A 121 3.47 0.66 24.93
CA GLY A 121 4.40 0.09 25.91
C GLY A 121 4.12 -1.36 26.33
N ASN A 122 3.06 -2.00 25.83
CA ASN A 122 2.77 -3.40 26.12
C ASN A 122 3.68 -4.32 25.29
N PRO A 123 4.43 -5.25 25.90
CA PRO A 123 5.26 -6.19 25.15
C PRO A 123 4.44 -7.23 24.38
N GLN A 124 3.18 -7.46 24.75
CA GLN A 124 2.32 -8.46 24.11
C GLN A 124 1.72 -7.91 22.81
N ALA A 125 1.91 -8.65 21.72
CA ALA A 125 1.25 -8.39 20.44
C ALA A 125 -0.10 -9.11 20.32
N GLU A 126 -1.04 -8.49 19.61
CA GLU A 126 -2.14 -9.24 19.02
C GLU A 126 -1.62 -10.02 17.82
N ARG A 127 -1.51 -11.35 17.99
CA ARG A 127 -0.99 -12.20 16.92
C ARG A 127 -1.84 -12.13 15.66
N ILE A 128 -1.19 -11.80 14.55
CA ILE A 128 -1.81 -11.86 13.23
C ILE A 128 -1.70 -13.29 12.71
N THR A 129 -2.79 -14.05 12.84
CA THR A 129 -2.90 -15.39 12.26
C THR A 129 -3.23 -15.29 10.77
N PRO A 130 -3.03 -16.37 9.98
CA PRO A 130 -3.45 -16.38 8.57
C PRO A 130 -4.93 -15.98 8.39
N ARG A 131 -5.81 -16.43 9.29
CA ARG A 131 -7.23 -16.05 9.28
C ARG A 131 -7.44 -14.56 9.50
N ARG A 132 -6.77 -13.96 10.50
CA ARG A 132 -6.88 -12.53 10.80
C ARG A 132 -6.34 -11.67 9.66
N TYR A 133 -5.23 -12.08 9.05
CA TYR A 133 -4.72 -11.42 7.87
C TYR A 133 -5.73 -11.47 6.71
N ALA A 134 -6.27 -12.66 6.41
CA ALA A 134 -7.26 -12.83 5.36
C ALA A 134 -8.54 -11.99 5.61
N GLU A 135 -8.97 -11.86 6.85
CA GLU A 135 -10.09 -10.99 7.24
C GLU A 135 -9.78 -9.50 6.95
N CYS A 136 -8.63 -9.00 7.40
CA CYS A 136 -8.19 -7.63 7.13
C CYS A 136 -8.03 -7.36 5.62
N TYR A 137 -7.31 -8.24 4.93
CA TYR A 137 -7.08 -8.15 3.49
C TYR A 137 -8.40 -8.12 2.70
N LYS A 138 -9.35 -9.02 3.04
CA LYS A 138 -10.65 -9.07 2.37
C LYS A 138 -11.42 -7.75 2.54
N LEU A 139 -11.42 -7.16 3.74
CA LEU A 139 -12.07 -5.88 3.99
C LEU A 139 -11.42 -4.75 3.17
N CYS A 140 -10.08 -4.65 3.18
CA CYS A 140 -9.36 -3.65 2.39
C CYS A 140 -9.62 -3.83 0.89
N ARG A 141 -9.49 -5.05 0.37
CA ARG A 141 -9.71 -5.36 -1.05
C ARG A 141 -11.13 -5.01 -1.49
N GLN A 142 -12.14 -5.33 -0.69
CA GLN A 142 -13.53 -5.00 -1.00
C GLN A 142 -13.74 -3.48 -1.01
N ALA A 143 -13.18 -2.76 -0.04
CA ALA A 143 -13.31 -1.32 0.04
C ALA A 143 -12.59 -0.61 -1.12
N ILE A 144 -11.40 -1.07 -1.51
CA ILE A 144 -10.61 -0.54 -2.64
C ILE A 144 -11.35 -0.76 -3.96
N LYS A 145 -11.80 -1.99 -4.24
CA LYS A 145 -12.52 -2.28 -5.50
C LYS A 145 -13.89 -1.59 -5.61
N ALA A 146 -14.44 -1.10 -4.50
CA ALA A 146 -15.65 -0.30 -4.51
C ALA A 146 -15.37 1.18 -4.86
N VAL A 147 -14.11 1.61 -4.94
CA VAL A 147 -13.76 2.95 -5.42
C VAL A 147 -13.93 3.00 -6.94
N PRO A 148 -14.68 3.98 -7.49
CA PRO A 148 -14.84 4.12 -8.94
C PRO A 148 -13.50 4.22 -9.67
N GLY A 149 -13.31 3.41 -10.71
CA GLY A 149 -12.07 3.36 -11.50
C GLY A 149 -10.99 2.40 -10.97
N HIS A 150 -11.24 1.71 -9.85
CA HIS A 150 -10.30 0.78 -9.22
C HIS A 150 -10.84 -0.66 -9.17
N ASP A 151 -11.73 -1.05 -10.09
CA ASP A 151 -12.27 -2.41 -10.16
C ASP A 151 -11.19 -3.45 -10.55
N LYS A 152 -10.14 -2.99 -11.24
CA LYS A 152 -9.03 -3.81 -11.75
C LYS A 152 -7.78 -3.84 -10.87
N ASP A 153 -7.72 -2.95 -9.87
CA ASP A 153 -6.70 -2.92 -8.83
C ASP A 153 -6.72 -4.17 -7.92
#